data_AF-I7KNX3-F1
#
_entry.id   AF-I7KNX3-F1
#
_cell.length_a   1.000
_cell.length_b   1.000
_cell.length_c   1.000
_cell.angle_alpha   90.00
_cell.angle_beta   90.00
_cell.angle_gamma   90.00
#
_symmetry.space_group_name_H-M   'P 1'
#
loop_
_entity.id
_entity.type
_entity.pdbx_description
1 polymer ?
#
loop_
_entity_poly.entity_id
_entity_poly.type
_entity_poly.pdbx_seq_one_letter_code
_entity_poly.pdbx_strand_id
1 'polypeptide(L)'
;MTVKLQELILTTDKSTQVVDDRTRIIRQSEKGIVLPVTIVDENNAPYDLTDISIAFNEIKKGDKIVIDTGDPSNDYNGKIIKTDPKNGRFEYTLQRQVYAADGTAYFSLQKGSEIVDTTKDFYFKVIPAPVIYLPNDNYASSMEAELNRLKAEASRVASMISGYSDDVKGQVDKIGQMASDEFAKSVQNMKDQLASFSQGLTDYSNEFAKLKDGWNGQVADDRANLQKDYDAWKQQQLDSFNSQIQPIRDALSQSQSKADEITKETADATAKVEKLMKDLEGYDFTQFVKPSDLDNYYNKSRVDDLVANAGKVKTVNGNQPDGNGNVQVPIPSTDGLAKTSDLNKYLPLAGGKLTDQAIIKWDETANLGHEDSTSFPYKVGGIEFYGENDWVKLFAEETSRDNLNFVIQLGDDDTPVIYIRNSTGQNVASITQTGLYTGKIDYSNVLNAPSDQTAKVTDLINRVTKLEQNPGGTSFKQASSEDDAYNKSKADTSSIYYW
;
A
#
# COMPACT_ATOMS: atom_id res chain seq x y z
N MET A 1 -53.29 50.65 -66.78
CA MET A 1 -53.80 52.00 -67.11
C MET A 1 -54.95 52.27 -66.16
N THR A 2 -54.79 53.17 -65.20
CA THR A 2 -55.86 53.45 -64.20
C THR A 2 -56.90 54.37 -64.84
N VAL A 3 -58.16 53.93 -64.87
CA VAL A 3 -59.26 54.72 -65.45
C VAL A 3 -59.69 55.78 -64.43
N LYS A 4 -59.77 57.04 -64.87
CA LYS A 4 -60.23 58.18 -64.06
C LYS A 4 -61.57 58.69 -64.56
N LEU A 5 -62.49 59.00 -63.64
CA LEU A 5 -63.73 59.72 -63.93
C LEU A 5 -63.46 61.21 -64.10
N GLN A 6 -64.42 61.93 -64.68
CA GLN A 6 -64.42 63.39 -64.70
C GLN A 6 -64.43 63.95 -63.28
N GLU A 7 -63.60 64.97 -63.05
CA GLU A 7 -63.46 65.65 -61.75
C GLU A 7 -64.83 66.16 -61.24
N LEU A 8 -65.10 65.99 -59.95
CA LEU A 8 -66.25 66.57 -59.27
C LEU A 8 -65.81 67.80 -58.47
N ILE A 9 -66.51 68.92 -58.66
CA ILE A 9 -66.40 70.09 -57.79
C ILE A 9 -67.61 70.06 -56.84
N LEU A 10 -67.35 69.83 -55.56
CA LEU A 10 -68.37 69.69 -54.53
C LEU A 10 -68.28 70.86 -53.53
N THR A 11 -69.41 71.52 -53.28
CA THR A 11 -69.50 72.55 -52.24
C THR A 11 -70.02 71.95 -50.93
N THR A 12 -69.63 72.56 -49.81
CA THR A 12 -70.25 72.29 -48.50
C THR A 12 -71.52 73.11 -48.25
N ASP A 13 -71.82 74.11 -49.08
CA ASP A 13 -73.11 74.83 -49.01
C ASP A 13 -74.28 74.00 -49.56
N LYS A 14 -75.26 73.80 -48.69
CA LYS A 14 -76.47 73.00 -48.95
C LYS A 14 -77.60 73.84 -49.58
N SER A 15 -77.48 75.17 -49.59
CA SER A 15 -78.55 76.10 -50.00
C SER A 15 -78.59 76.44 -51.49
N THR A 16 -77.48 76.26 -52.23
CA THR A 16 -77.42 76.43 -53.69
C THR A 16 -78.32 75.43 -54.47
N GLN A 17 -78.71 75.73 -55.71
CA GLN A 17 -79.37 74.72 -56.58
C GLN A 17 -78.35 73.74 -57.19
N VAL A 18 -78.77 72.50 -57.47
CA VAL A 18 -77.92 71.42 -57.99
C VAL A 18 -77.59 71.67 -59.47
N VAL A 19 -76.30 71.75 -59.81
CA VAL A 19 -75.83 71.70 -61.20
C VAL A 19 -75.83 70.22 -61.64
N ASP A 20 -76.37 69.92 -62.82
CA ASP A 20 -76.63 68.57 -63.37
C ASP A 20 -75.36 67.67 -63.50
N ASP A 21 -74.16 68.25 -63.41
CA ASP A 21 -72.87 67.56 -63.62
C ASP A 21 -72.40 66.65 -62.46
N ARG A 22 -73.32 66.22 -61.59
CA ARG A 22 -73.00 65.39 -60.40
C ARG A 22 -73.34 63.91 -60.55
N THR A 23 -73.73 63.47 -61.74
CA THR A 23 -73.90 62.03 -62.01
C THR A 23 -72.62 61.42 -62.57
N ARG A 24 -72.23 60.24 -62.08
CA ARG A 24 -71.12 59.43 -62.60
C ARG A 24 -71.65 58.08 -63.03
N ILE A 25 -71.42 57.71 -64.28
CA ILE A 25 -71.88 56.43 -64.84
C ILE A 25 -70.73 55.44 -64.80
N ILE A 26 -70.97 54.27 -64.18
CA ILE A 26 -70.00 53.17 -64.05
C ILE A 26 -70.67 51.82 -64.36
N ARG A 27 -69.91 50.78 -64.68
CA ARG A 27 -70.41 49.42 -64.92
C ARG A 27 -70.16 48.50 -63.74
N GLN A 28 -71.05 47.52 -63.52
CA GLN A 28 -70.85 46.49 -62.49
C GLN A 28 -69.54 45.69 -62.64
N SER A 29 -69.03 45.52 -63.87
CA SER A 29 -67.78 44.80 -64.15
C SER A 29 -66.51 45.64 -63.98
N GLU A 30 -66.62 46.96 -63.91
CA GLU A 30 -65.46 47.84 -63.70
C GLU A 30 -64.99 47.76 -62.25
N LYS A 31 -63.67 47.91 -62.01
CA LYS A 31 -63.06 47.93 -60.68
C LYS A 31 -61.86 48.88 -60.69
N GLY A 32 -61.54 49.48 -59.54
CA GLY A 32 -60.37 50.32 -59.37
C GLY A 32 -60.41 51.67 -60.12
N ILE A 33 -61.59 52.13 -60.51
CA ILE A 33 -61.78 53.47 -61.08
C ILE A 33 -61.50 54.53 -60.01
N VAL A 34 -60.83 55.60 -60.43
CA VAL A 34 -60.49 56.74 -59.56
C VAL A 34 -61.39 57.93 -59.87
N LEU A 35 -61.95 58.56 -58.85
CA LEU A 35 -62.74 59.77 -58.90
C LEU A 35 -61.92 60.95 -58.35
N PRO A 36 -61.49 61.91 -59.19
CA PRO A 36 -60.92 63.17 -58.75
C PRO A 36 -62.01 64.09 -58.17
N VAL A 37 -61.73 64.74 -57.04
CA VAL A 37 -62.67 65.62 -56.33
C VAL A 37 -61.97 66.88 -55.86
N THR A 38 -62.61 68.03 -56.05
CA THR A 38 -62.26 69.32 -55.46
C THR A 38 -63.40 69.77 -54.53
N ILE A 39 -63.09 70.11 -53.28
CA ILE A 39 -64.06 70.65 -52.31
C ILE A 39 -63.89 72.16 -52.21
N VAL A 40 -65.02 72.87 -52.25
CA VAL A 40 -65.11 74.32 -52.03
C VAL A 40 -66.06 74.63 -50.86
N ASP A 41 -65.85 75.73 -50.18
CA ASP A 41 -66.70 76.20 -49.09
C ASP A 41 -68.00 76.88 -49.59
N GLU A 42 -68.74 77.49 -48.67
CA GLU A 42 -69.97 78.25 -48.96
C GLU A 42 -69.76 79.51 -49.80
N ASN A 43 -68.53 80.03 -49.85
CA ASN A 43 -68.14 81.19 -50.65
C ASN A 43 -67.47 80.80 -51.98
N ASN A 44 -67.50 79.50 -52.32
CA ASN A 44 -66.84 78.92 -53.49
C ASN A 44 -65.31 79.09 -53.48
N ALA A 45 -64.71 79.27 -52.30
CA ALA A 45 -63.27 79.25 -52.10
C ALA A 45 -62.79 77.80 -51.83
N PRO A 46 -61.53 77.46 -52.14
CA PRO A 46 -61.01 76.12 -51.88
C PRO A 46 -61.06 75.75 -50.39
N TYR A 47 -61.56 74.55 -50.07
CA TYR A 47 -61.67 74.08 -48.69
C TYR A 47 -60.34 73.44 -48.25
N ASP A 48 -59.70 73.92 -47.17
CA ASP A 48 -58.42 73.36 -46.69
C ASP A 48 -58.62 71.99 -46.02
N LEU A 49 -58.05 70.94 -46.62
CA LEU A 49 -58.14 69.55 -46.18
C LEU A 49 -56.93 69.08 -45.36
N THR A 50 -55.97 69.95 -45.02
CA THR A 50 -54.68 69.56 -44.39
C THR A 50 -54.90 68.69 -43.14
N ASP A 51 -55.77 69.15 -42.21
CA ASP A 51 -56.06 68.46 -40.95
C ASP A 51 -57.44 67.76 -40.93
N ILE A 52 -58.00 67.49 -42.11
CA ILE A 52 -59.35 66.94 -42.27
C ILE A 52 -59.28 65.50 -42.80
N SER A 53 -59.80 64.54 -42.07
CA SER A 53 -60.04 63.18 -42.56
C SER A 53 -61.29 63.15 -43.43
N ILE A 54 -61.26 62.39 -44.52
CA ILE A 54 -62.34 62.32 -45.51
C ILE A 54 -62.88 60.89 -45.49
N ALA A 55 -64.19 60.73 -45.39
CA ALA A 55 -64.86 59.45 -45.59
C ALA A 55 -65.89 59.56 -46.70
N PHE A 56 -65.90 58.57 -47.58
CA PHE A 56 -66.91 58.38 -48.60
C PHE A 56 -68.14 57.72 -47.99
N ASN A 57 -69.31 58.25 -48.31
CA ASN A 57 -70.59 57.70 -47.88
C ASN A 57 -71.49 57.60 -49.10
N GLU A 58 -72.20 56.50 -49.24
CA GLU A 58 -73.18 56.31 -50.30
C GLU A 58 -74.37 55.52 -49.80
N ILE A 59 -75.56 56.01 -50.13
CA ILE A 59 -76.83 55.35 -49.89
C ILE A 59 -77.28 54.75 -51.22
N LYS A 60 -77.27 53.43 -51.29
CA LYS A 60 -77.72 52.66 -52.46
C LYS A 60 -79.23 52.66 -52.55
N LYS A 61 -79.73 52.45 -53.77
CA LYS A 61 -81.15 52.17 -54.03
C LYS A 61 -81.58 50.92 -53.25
N GLY A 62 -82.41 51.10 -52.21
CA GLY A 62 -82.80 50.07 -51.25
C GLY A 62 -82.21 50.22 -49.84
N ASP A 63 -81.85 51.44 -49.44
CA ASP A 63 -81.42 51.85 -48.09
C ASP A 63 -80.17 51.14 -47.53
N LYS A 64 -79.36 50.52 -48.40
CA LYS A 64 -78.06 49.98 -48.02
C LYS A 64 -77.02 51.10 -48.02
N ILE A 65 -76.27 51.21 -46.93
CA ILE A 65 -75.26 52.24 -46.76
C ILE A 65 -73.87 51.65 -46.99
N VAL A 66 -73.07 52.37 -47.77
CA VAL A 66 -71.66 52.11 -48.03
C VAL A 66 -70.87 53.23 -47.36
N ILE A 67 -69.99 52.90 -46.42
CA ILE A 67 -69.13 53.86 -45.72
C ILE A 67 -67.68 53.40 -45.92
N ASP A 68 -66.80 54.33 -46.27
CA ASP A 68 -65.38 54.04 -46.49
C ASP A 68 -64.48 55.20 -46.12
N THR A 69 -63.57 54.91 -45.20
CA THR A 69 -62.60 55.86 -44.66
C THR A 69 -61.31 55.93 -45.48
N GLY A 70 -61.20 55.12 -46.55
CA GLY A 70 -60.01 55.05 -47.40
C GLY A 70 -58.84 54.29 -46.77
N ASP A 71 -59.11 53.45 -45.76
CA ASP A 71 -58.09 52.67 -45.04
C ASP A 71 -57.46 51.58 -45.94
N PRO A 72 -56.14 51.65 -46.23
CA PRO A 72 -55.47 50.72 -47.12
C PRO A 72 -55.20 49.33 -46.51
N SER A 73 -55.51 49.10 -45.23
CA SER A 73 -55.26 47.81 -44.55
C SER A 73 -56.27 46.71 -44.92
N ASN A 74 -57.32 47.06 -45.68
CA ASN A 74 -58.34 46.13 -46.12
C ASN A 74 -58.52 46.20 -47.64
N ASP A 75 -58.25 45.10 -48.34
CA ASP A 75 -58.35 44.97 -49.80
C ASP A 75 -59.78 45.21 -50.36
N TYR A 76 -60.80 45.34 -49.49
CA TYR A 76 -62.17 45.66 -49.86
C TYR A 76 -62.51 47.16 -49.84
N ASN A 77 -61.68 48.00 -49.22
CA ASN A 77 -61.89 49.44 -49.13
C ASN A 77 -61.36 50.17 -50.36
N GLY A 78 -61.90 51.35 -50.62
CA GLY A 78 -61.37 52.30 -51.57
C GLY A 78 -60.11 52.96 -51.01
N LYS A 79 -59.54 53.88 -51.78
CA LYS A 79 -58.32 54.60 -51.38
C LYS A 79 -58.50 56.09 -51.60
N ILE A 80 -58.37 56.88 -50.55
CA ILE A 80 -58.42 58.34 -50.62
C ILE A 80 -56.99 58.89 -50.56
N ILE A 81 -56.60 59.67 -51.56
CA ILE A 81 -55.28 60.31 -51.66
C ILE A 81 -55.49 61.81 -51.82
N LYS A 82 -55.10 62.61 -50.83
CA LYS A 82 -55.11 64.07 -50.94
C LYS A 82 -54.00 64.50 -51.90
N THR A 83 -54.36 65.06 -53.05
CA THR A 83 -53.42 65.45 -54.11
C THR A 83 -52.98 66.90 -53.99
N ASP A 84 -53.87 67.78 -53.52
CA ASP A 84 -53.56 69.17 -53.17
C ASP A 84 -54.49 69.62 -52.02
N PRO A 85 -54.14 69.29 -50.77
CA PRO A 85 -55.03 69.47 -49.63
C PRO A 85 -55.36 70.93 -49.33
N LYS A 86 -54.43 71.87 -49.58
CA LYS A 86 -54.66 73.31 -49.36
C LYS A 86 -55.72 73.88 -50.30
N ASN A 87 -55.87 73.30 -51.48
CA ASN A 87 -56.85 73.70 -52.48
C ASN A 87 -58.04 72.74 -52.58
N GLY A 88 -58.28 71.91 -51.56
CA GLY A 88 -59.45 71.04 -51.48
C GLY A 88 -59.43 69.82 -52.41
N ARG A 89 -58.28 69.46 -53.00
CA ARG A 89 -58.22 68.39 -54.01
C ARG A 89 -57.77 67.04 -53.46
N PHE A 90 -58.48 65.99 -53.85
CA PHE A 90 -58.13 64.60 -53.58
C PHE A 90 -58.62 63.65 -54.67
N GLU A 91 -58.11 62.43 -54.66
CA GLU A 91 -58.55 61.33 -55.51
C GLU A 91 -59.10 60.20 -54.65
N TYR A 92 -60.25 59.65 -55.05
CA TYR A 92 -60.87 58.50 -54.41
C TYR A 92 -60.96 57.32 -55.38
N THR A 93 -60.22 56.25 -55.11
CA THR A 93 -60.41 54.96 -55.78
C THR A 93 -61.69 54.32 -55.25
N LEU A 94 -62.67 54.11 -56.12
CA LEU A 94 -63.98 53.55 -55.73
C LEU A 94 -63.83 52.13 -55.18
N GLN A 95 -64.36 51.89 -53.99
CA GLN A 95 -64.43 50.56 -53.39
C GLN A 95 -65.36 49.60 -54.16
N ARG A 96 -65.26 48.30 -53.87
CA ARG A 96 -65.99 47.26 -54.60
C ARG A 96 -67.52 47.40 -54.52
N GLN A 97 -68.06 47.88 -53.40
CA GLN A 97 -69.51 47.98 -53.19
C GLN A 97 -70.17 49.12 -53.96
N VAL A 98 -69.39 50.13 -54.41
CA VAL A 98 -69.90 51.24 -55.24
C VAL A 98 -70.43 50.73 -56.59
N TYR A 99 -69.88 49.65 -57.11
CA TYR A 99 -70.30 49.08 -58.40
C TYR A 99 -71.52 48.16 -58.31
N ALA A 100 -72.16 48.01 -57.15
CA ALA A 100 -73.23 47.02 -56.99
C ALA A 100 -74.58 47.51 -57.56
N ALA A 101 -74.94 48.75 -57.29
CA ALA A 101 -76.22 49.35 -57.66
C ALA A 101 -76.11 50.88 -57.70
N ASP A 102 -77.10 51.54 -58.29
CA ASP A 102 -77.23 52.99 -58.23
C ASP A 102 -77.24 53.52 -56.79
N GLY A 103 -76.68 54.71 -56.55
CA GLY A 103 -76.66 55.30 -55.22
C GLY A 103 -76.36 56.79 -55.19
N THR A 104 -76.82 57.45 -54.13
CA THR A 104 -76.53 58.86 -53.82
C THR A 104 -75.38 58.89 -52.83
N ALA A 105 -74.32 59.63 -53.17
CA ALA A 105 -73.07 59.68 -52.43
C ALA A 105 -72.72 61.09 -51.96
N TYR A 106 -71.95 61.17 -50.88
CA TYR A 106 -71.36 62.39 -50.35
C TYR A 106 -70.07 62.06 -49.58
N PHE A 107 -69.23 63.07 -49.34
CA PHE A 107 -68.08 62.95 -48.47
C PHE A 107 -68.34 63.63 -47.13
N SER A 108 -68.00 62.96 -46.03
CA SER A 108 -67.95 63.58 -44.71
C SER A 108 -66.53 64.01 -44.39
N LEU A 109 -66.42 65.21 -43.82
CA LEU A 109 -65.17 65.86 -43.45
C LEU A 109 -65.06 65.86 -41.93
N GLN A 110 -63.99 65.27 -41.41
CA GLN A 110 -63.82 65.02 -39.99
C GLN A 110 -62.55 65.65 -39.46
N LYS A 111 -62.61 66.26 -38.28
CA LYS A 111 -61.43 66.72 -37.54
C LYS A 111 -61.38 65.94 -36.23
N GLY A 112 -60.46 64.98 -36.14
CA GLY A 112 -60.50 63.97 -35.07
C GLY A 112 -61.71 63.06 -35.22
N SER A 113 -62.54 62.95 -34.18
CA SER A 113 -63.76 62.12 -34.16
C SER A 113 -65.06 62.86 -34.49
N GLU A 114 -64.99 64.18 -34.75
CA GLU A 114 -66.16 65.02 -35.04
C GLU A 114 -66.29 65.28 -36.55
N ILE A 115 -67.50 65.11 -37.09
CA ILE A 115 -67.83 65.53 -38.46
C ILE A 115 -67.99 67.05 -38.44
N VAL A 116 -67.03 67.75 -39.04
CA VAL A 116 -67.03 69.22 -39.12
C VAL A 116 -67.85 69.73 -40.30
N ASP A 117 -67.94 68.95 -41.38
CA ASP A 117 -68.75 69.31 -42.55
C ASP A 117 -69.09 68.08 -43.42
N THR A 118 -69.97 68.25 -44.39
CA THR A 118 -70.32 67.24 -45.40
C THR A 118 -70.46 67.92 -46.75
N THR A 119 -69.91 67.32 -47.79
CA THR A 119 -70.16 67.80 -49.15
C THR A 119 -71.62 67.58 -49.51
N LYS A 120 -72.11 68.37 -50.45
CA LYS A 120 -73.41 68.11 -51.08
C LYS A 120 -73.39 66.83 -51.91
N ASP A 121 -74.55 66.21 -52.02
CA ASP A 121 -74.73 64.92 -52.69
C ASP A 121 -74.36 64.96 -54.19
N PHE A 122 -73.89 63.80 -54.66
CA PHE A 122 -73.69 63.43 -56.05
C PHE A 122 -74.18 62.00 -56.28
N TYR A 123 -74.26 61.53 -57.53
CA TYR A 123 -74.97 60.30 -57.85
C TYR A 123 -74.13 59.34 -58.69
N PHE A 124 -74.10 58.06 -58.33
CA PHE A 124 -73.58 57.00 -59.18
C PHE A 124 -74.74 56.27 -59.86
N LYS A 125 -74.67 56.18 -61.19
CA LYS A 125 -75.53 55.33 -62.01
C LYS A 125 -74.73 54.11 -62.46
N VAL A 126 -75.12 52.93 -61.99
CA VAL A 126 -74.45 51.67 -62.26
C VAL A 126 -75.19 50.91 -63.34
N ILE A 127 -74.57 50.77 -64.51
CA ILE A 127 -75.13 49.95 -65.60
C ILE A 127 -74.68 48.47 -65.46
N PRO A 128 -75.58 47.48 -65.68
CA PRO A 128 -75.23 46.06 -65.60
C PRO A 128 -74.10 45.65 -66.53
N ALA A 129 -73.27 44.70 -66.10
CA ALA A 129 -72.22 44.15 -66.95
C ALA A 129 -72.82 43.27 -68.07
N PRO A 130 -72.23 43.26 -69.28
CA PRO A 130 -72.58 42.25 -70.28
C PRO A 130 -72.21 40.85 -69.77
N VAL A 131 -73.11 39.88 -69.93
CA VAL A 131 -72.88 38.48 -69.53
C VAL A 131 -71.78 37.89 -70.41
N ILE A 132 -70.64 37.51 -69.81
CA ILE A 132 -69.53 36.83 -70.48
C ILE A 132 -69.42 35.42 -69.89
N TYR A 133 -69.50 34.39 -70.73
CA TYR A 133 -69.23 32.99 -70.37
C TYR A 133 -67.72 32.79 -70.14
N LEU A 134 -67.31 32.30 -68.96
CA LEU A 134 -65.92 31.98 -68.63
C LEU A 134 -65.68 30.44 -68.67
N PRO A 135 -64.58 29.93 -69.26
CA PRO A 135 -64.21 28.50 -69.24
C PRO A 135 -63.59 28.07 -67.90
N ASN A 136 -63.75 26.78 -67.54
CA ASN A 136 -63.53 26.19 -66.19
C ASN A 136 -62.19 25.45 -66.00
N ASP A 137 -61.17 25.68 -66.84
CA ASP A 137 -60.01 24.77 -66.92
C ASP A 137 -58.88 25.03 -65.90
N ASN A 138 -58.89 26.14 -65.14
CA ASN A 138 -57.74 26.52 -64.31
C ASN A 138 -57.78 26.00 -62.85
N TYR A 139 -58.96 25.65 -62.31
CA TYR A 139 -59.07 25.16 -60.93
C TYR A 139 -58.68 23.67 -60.80
N ALA A 140 -59.11 22.83 -61.74
CA ALA A 140 -58.84 21.39 -61.70
C ALA A 140 -57.33 21.06 -61.75
N SER A 141 -56.59 21.71 -62.65
CA SER A 141 -55.13 21.50 -62.77
C SER A 141 -54.34 21.97 -61.55
N SER A 142 -54.75 23.07 -60.91
CA SER A 142 -54.11 23.54 -59.66
C SER A 142 -54.32 22.57 -58.49
N MET A 143 -55.51 21.95 -58.39
CA MET A 143 -55.81 20.95 -57.37
C MET A 143 -55.07 19.62 -57.61
N GLU A 144 -54.95 19.19 -58.87
CA GLU A 144 -54.18 18.00 -59.24
C GLU A 144 -52.69 18.16 -58.95
N ALA A 145 -52.14 19.35 -59.22
CA ALA A 145 -50.76 19.69 -58.87
C ALA A 145 -50.53 19.64 -57.35
N GLU A 146 -51.43 20.21 -56.54
CA GLU A 146 -51.32 20.18 -55.08
C GLU A 146 -51.50 18.77 -54.51
N LEU A 147 -52.40 17.95 -55.06
CA LEU A 147 -52.55 16.55 -54.69
C LEU A 147 -51.26 15.75 -54.96
N ASN A 148 -50.62 15.97 -56.10
CA ASN A 148 -49.35 15.31 -56.42
C ASN A 148 -48.21 15.78 -55.51
N ARG A 149 -48.18 17.06 -55.14
CA ARG A 149 -47.24 17.61 -54.15
C ARG A 149 -47.43 16.96 -52.78
N LEU A 150 -48.68 16.84 -52.32
CA LEU A 150 -49.00 16.20 -51.04
C LEU A 150 -48.63 14.71 -51.02
N LYS A 151 -48.84 13.98 -52.13
CA LYS A 151 -48.40 12.59 -52.27
C LYS A 151 -46.88 12.46 -52.20
N ALA A 152 -46.14 13.31 -52.92
CA ALA A 152 -44.69 13.31 -52.90
C ALA A 152 -44.14 13.62 -51.49
N GLU A 153 -44.75 14.59 -50.80
CA GLU A 153 -44.37 14.94 -49.43
C GLU A 153 -44.70 13.82 -48.45
N ALA A 154 -45.85 13.15 -48.59
CA ALA A 154 -46.21 11.97 -47.79
C ALA A 154 -45.21 10.81 -47.98
N SER A 155 -44.79 10.54 -49.22
CA SER A 155 -43.75 9.54 -49.50
C SER A 155 -42.40 9.92 -48.88
N ARG A 156 -42.02 11.21 -48.93
CA ARG A 156 -40.79 11.71 -48.31
C ARG A 156 -40.81 11.52 -46.79
N VAL A 157 -41.92 11.86 -46.15
CA VAL A 157 -42.12 11.66 -44.70
C VAL A 157 -42.06 10.17 -44.33
N ALA A 158 -42.69 9.30 -45.13
CA ALA A 158 -42.63 7.85 -44.90
C ALA A 158 -41.19 7.29 -44.99
N SER A 159 -40.41 7.74 -45.98
CA SER A 159 -38.99 7.37 -46.09
C SER A 159 -38.15 7.87 -44.91
N MET A 160 -38.40 9.10 -44.43
CA MET A 160 -37.71 9.62 -43.25
C MET A 160 -38.02 8.81 -41.99
N ILE A 161 -39.29 8.45 -41.77
CA ILE A 161 -39.71 7.62 -40.63
C ILE A 161 -39.03 6.25 -40.70
N SER A 162 -38.99 5.63 -41.89
CA SER A 162 -38.28 4.36 -42.08
C SER A 162 -36.80 4.48 -41.74
N GLY A 163 -36.12 5.53 -42.24
CA GLY A 163 -34.72 5.77 -41.95
C GLY A 163 -34.42 5.97 -40.47
N TYR A 164 -35.27 6.71 -39.75
CA TYR A 164 -35.15 6.84 -38.29
C TYR A 164 -35.41 5.53 -37.56
N SER A 165 -36.37 4.71 -38.01
CA SER A 165 -36.62 3.39 -37.43
C SER A 165 -35.42 2.46 -37.59
N ASP A 166 -34.76 2.47 -38.75
CA ASP A 166 -33.57 1.67 -39.02
C ASP A 166 -32.36 2.14 -38.19
N ASP A 167 -32.17 3.46 -38.05
CA ASP A 167 -31.10 4.01 -37.22
C ASP A 167 -31.30 3.66 -35.73
N VAL A 168 -32.52 3.84 -35.21
CA VAL A 168 -32.86 3.45 -33.84
C VAL A 168 -32.61 1.96 -33.62
N LYS A 169 -33.01 1.11 -34.56
CA LYS A 169 -32.75 -0.32 -34.49
C LYS A 169 -31.25 -0.63 -34.47
N GLY A 170 -30.48 0.01 -35.35
CA GLY A 170 -29.02 -0.14 -35.38
C GLY A 170 -28.33 0.32 -34.10
N GLN A 171 -28.82 1.39 -33.46
CA GLN A 171 -28.32 1.83 -32.16
C GLN A 171 -28.66 0.83 -31.04
N VAL A 172 -29.89 0.31 -31.01
CA VAL A 172 -30.32 -0.71 -30.04
C VAL A 172 -29.48 -1.99 -30.19
N ASP A 173 -29.21 -2.43 -31.41
CA ASP A 173 -28.37 -3.62 -31.67
C ASP A 173 -26.93 -3.40 -31.18
N LYS A 174 -26.35 -2.22 -31.43
CA LYS A 174 -25.01 -1.85 -30.91
C LYS A 174 -24.97 -1.82 -29.39
N ILE A 175 -25.97 -1.22 -28.74
CA ILE A 175 -26.07 -1.19 -27.28
C ILE A 175 -26.17 -2.62 -26.73
N GLY A 176 -26.97 -3.47 -27.36
CA GLY A 176 -27.09 -4.89 -27.00
C GLY A 176 -25.75 -5.64 -27.09
N GLN A 177 -25.00 -5.43 -28.18
CA GLN A 177 -23.67 -6.01 -28.36
C GLN A 177 -22.68 -5.51 -27.32
N MET A 178 -22.58 -4.19 -27.11
CA MET A 178 -21.70 -3.60 -26.12
C MET A 178 -22.00 -4.11 -24.71
N ALA A 179 -23.29 -4.18 -24.33
CA ALA A 179 -23.69 -4.71 -23.03
C ALA A 179 -23.32 -6.20 -22.87
N SER A 180 -23.51 -7.00 -23.92
CA SER A 180 -23.13 -8.41 -23.94
C SER A 180 -21.62 -8.61 -23.80
N ASP A 181 -20.82 -7.82 -24.52
CA ASP A 181 -19.36 -7.89 -24.48
C ASP A 181 -18.82 -7.48 -23.11
N GLU A 182 -19.38 -6.41 -22.53
CA GLU A 182 -18.96 -5.93 -21.21
C GLU A 182 -19.33 -6.93 -20.11
N PHE A 183 -20.49 -7.56 -20.22
CA PHE A 183 -20.89 -8.66 -19.35
C PHE A 183 -19.93 -9.86 -19.50
N ALA A 184 -19.59 -10.25 -20.72
CA ALA A 184 -18.66 -11.34 -20.99
C ALA A 184 -17.26 -11.07 -20.41
N LYS A 185 -16.73 -9.86 -20.57
CA LYS A 185 -15.47 -9.42 -19.95
C LYS A 185 -15.54 -9.50 -18.42
N SER A 186 -16.62 -9.01 -17.82
CA SER A 186 -16.81 -9.06 -16.37
C SER A 186 -16.84 -10.50 -15.86
N VAL A 187 -17.52 -11.41 -16.57
CA VAL A 187 -17.55 -12.84 -16.23
C VAL A 187 -16.15 -13.46 -16.36
N GLN A 188 -15.40 -13.12 -17.41
CA GLN A 188 -14.05 -13.63 -17.58
C GLN A 188 -13.10 -13.15 -16.48
N ASN A 189 -13.16 -11.86 -16.13
CA ASN A 189 -12.38 -11.30 -15.03
C ASN A 189 -12.67 -12.02 -13.70
N MET A 190 -13.95 -12.26 -13.39
CA MET A 190 -14.32 -13.05 -12.20
C MET A 190 -13.78 -14.48 -12.25
N LYS A 191 -13.78 -15.14 -13.41
CA LYS A 191 -13.18 -16.48 -13.58
C LYS A 191 -11.68 -16.47 -13.33
N ASP A 192 -10.98 -15.48 -13.87
CA ASP A 192 -9.52 -15.34 -13.71
C ASP A 192 -9.15 -15.06 -12.25
N GLN A 193 -9.93 -14.21 -11.57
CA GLN A 193 -9.79 -13.96 -10.13
C GLN A 193 -10.04 -15.23 -9.30
N LEU A 194 -11.08 -16.00 -9.63
CA LEU A 194 -11.39 -17.25 -8.95
C LEU A 194 -10.28 -18.30 -9.16
N ALA A 195 -9.74 -18.40 -10.37
CA ALA A 195 -8.62 -19.29 -10.69
C ALA A 195 -7.37 -18.89 -9.90
N SER A 196 -7.05 -17.60 -9.85
CA SER A 196 -5.91 -17.07 -9.08
C SER A 196 -6.06 -17.35 -7.58
N PHE A 197 -7.27 -17.16 -7.04
CA PHE A 197 -7.57 -17.48 -5.65
C PHE A 197 -7.43 -18.99 -5.35
N SER A 198 -7.96 -19.85 -6.23
CA SER A 198 -7.83 -21.30 -6.10
C SER A 198 -6.37 -21.77 -6.17
N GLN A 199 -5.55 -21.15 -7.01
CA GLN A 199 -4.12 -21.42 -7.08
C GLN A 199 -3.43 -21.02 -5.77
N GLY A 200 -3.74 -19.83 -5.23
CA GLY A 200 -3.20 -19.37 -3.95
C GLY A 200 -3.53 -20.31 -2.78
N LEU A 201 -4.72 -20.92 -2.75
CA LEU A 201 -5.07 -21.94 -1.75
C LEU A 201 -4.23 -23.21 -1.89
N THR A 202 -3.94 -23.61 -3.13
CA THR A 202 -3.10 -24.78 -3.42
C THR A 202 -1.66 -24.52 -3.00
N ASP A 203 -1.12 -23.34 -3.30
CA ASP A 203 0.23 -22.95 -2.92
C ASP A 203 0.38 -22.89 -1.40
N TYR A 204 -0.60 -22.31 -0.69
CA TYR A 204 -0.65 -22.32 0.78
C TYR A 204 -0.65 -23.74 1.36
N SER A 205 -1.46 -24.63 0.78
CA SER A 205 -1.51 -26.04 1.19
C SER A 205 -0.15 -26.74 1.01
N ASN A 206 0.54 -26.46 -0.10
CA ASN A 206 1.85 -27.03 -0.39
C ASN A 206 2.94 -26.51 0.57
N GLU A 207 2.96 -25.20 0.85
CA GLU A 207 3.88 -24.61 1.81
C GLU A 207 3.64 -25.13 3.23
N PHE A 208 2.37 -25.29 3.64
CA PHE A 208 2.03 -25.91 4.92
C PHE A 208 2.52 -27.36 5.00
N ALA A 209 2.38 -28.14 3.93
CA ALA A 209 2.89 -29.50 3.88
C ALA A 209 4.43 -29.54 4.01
N LYS A 210 5.15 -28.68 3.30
CA LYS A 210 6.62 -28.57 3.42
C LYS A 210 7.06 -28.20 4.84
N LEU A 211 6.39 -27.23 5.47
CA LEU A 211 6.70 -26.82 6.83
C LEU A 211 6.48 -27.98 7.82
N LYS A 212 5.37 -28.70 7.67
CA LYS A 212 5.05 -29.88 8.48
C LYS A 212 6.10 -30.98 8.31
N ASP A 213 6.50 -31.27 7.07
CA ASP A 213 7.50 -32.30 6.78
C ASP A 213 8.89 -31.89 7.29
N GLY A 214 9.26 -30.62 7.14
CA GLY A 214 10.49 -30.05 7.68
C GLY A 214 10.54 -30.14 9.21
N TRP A 215 9.44 -29.78 9.89
CA TRP A 215 9.36 -29.90 11.35
C TRP A 215 9.43 -31.36 11.82
N ASN A 216 8.72 -32.27 11.14
CA ASN A 216 8.78 -33.70 11.47
C ASN A 216 10.19 -34.28 11.26
N GLY A 217 10.89 -33.86 10.21
CA GLY A 217 12.28 -34.23 9.95
C GLY A 217 13.21 -33.74 11.07
N GLN A 218 13.12 -32.46 11.42
CA GLN A 218 13.94 -31.87 12.48
C GLN A 218 13.71 -32.55 13.84
N VAL A 219 12.45 -32.83 14.21
CA VAL A 219 12.13 -33.56 15.45
C VAL A 219 12.70 -34.97 15.45
N ALA A 220 12.75 -35.64 14.29
CA ALA A 220 13.35 -36.95 14.17
C ALA A 220 14.88 -36.89 14.33
N ASP A 221 15.53 -35.91 13.71
CA ASP A 221 16.97 -35.69 13.81
C ASP A 221 17.39 -35.30 15.23
N ASP A 222 16.67 -34.37 15.87
CA ASP A 222 16.93 -33.96 17.26
C ASP A 222 16.81 -35.15 18.21
N ARG A 223 15.80 -36.03 18.01
CA ARG A 223 15.65 -37.25 18.80
C ARG A 223 16.80 -38.22 18.58
N ALA A 224 17.25 -38.39 17.33
CA ALA A 224 18.35 -39.27 17.01
C ALA A 224 19.68 -38.77 17.61
N ASN A 225 19.92 -37.46 17.54
CA ASN A 225 21.09 -36.83 18.14
C ASN A 225 21.07 -36.93 19.67
N LEU A 226 19.93 -36.63 20.30
CA LEU A 226 19.79 -36.78 21.75
C LEU A 226 20.04 -38.22 22.21
N GLN A 227 19.55 -39.21 21.45
CA GLN A 227 19.79 -40.62 21.75
C GLN A 227 21.29 -40.97 21.62
N LYS A 228 21.94 -40.49 20.57
CA LYS A 228 23.37 -40.69 20.34
C LYS A 228 24.22 -40.08 21.46
N ASP A 229 23.91 -38.85 21.86
CA ASP A 229 24.61 -38.14 22.93
C ASP A 229 24.40 -38.83 24.27
N TYR A 230 23.17 -39.27 24.55
CA TYR A 230 22.86 -40.07 25.73
C TYR A 230 23.66 -41.37 25.78
N ASP A 231 23.73 -42.11 24.66
CA ASP A 231 24.48 -43.37 24.58
C ASP A 231 25.99 -43.14 24.75
N ALA A 232 26.53 -42.06 24.18
CA ALA A 232 27.93 -41.68 24.35
C ALA A 232 28.25 -41.30 25.81
N TRP A 233 27.43 -40.45 26.43
CA TRP A 233 27.56 -40.10 27.84
C TRP A 233 27.48 -41.33 28.73
N LYS A 234 26.49 -42.21 28.51
CA LYS A 234 26.31 -43.45 29.26
C LYS A 234 27.55 -44.34 29.17
N GLN A 235 28.12 -44.50 27.97
CA GLN A 235 29.33 -45.29 27.78
C GLN A 235 30.52 -44.66 28.52
N GLN A 236 30.69 -43.34 28.44
CA GLN A 236 31.75 -42.64 29.17
C GLN A 236 31.63 -42.82 30.69
N GLN A 237 30.41 -42.78 31.24
CA GLN A 237 30.18 -43.05 32.66
C GLN A 237 30.55 -44.49 33.04
N LEU A 238 30.18 -45.47 32.21
CA LEU A 238 30.55 -46.88 32.40
C LEU A 238 32.07 -47.08 32.36
N ASP A 239 32.74 -46.46 31.39
CA ASP A 239 34.20 -46.55 31.24
C ASP A 239 34.91 -45.92 32.44
N SER A 240 34.49 -44.73 32.87
CA SER A 240 35.01 -44.05 34.07
C SER A 240 34.84 -44.91 35.32
N PHE A 241 33.64 -45.46 35.54
CA PHE A 241 33.38 -46.34 36.68
C PHE A 241 34.26 -47.61 36.65
N ASN A 242 34.41 -48.23 35.47
CA ASN A 242 35.27 -49.40 35.30
C ASN A 242 36.74 -49.06 35.58
N SER A 243 37.24 -47.92 35.08
CA SER A 243 38.60 -47.45 35.35
C SER A 243 38.85 -47.15 36.83
N GLN A 244 37.84 -46.68 37.57
CA GLN A 244 37.95 -46.45 39.02
C GLN A 244 37.92 -47.75 39.83
N ILE A 245 37.10 -48.74 39.43
CA ILE A 245 37.00 -50.02 40.13
C ILE A 245 38.18 -50.94 39.85
N GLN A 246 38.75 -50.92 38.65
CA GLN A 246 39.83 -51.83 38.27
C GLN A 246 41.03 -51.82 39.25
N PRO A 247 41.60 -50.67 39.66
CA PRO A 247 42.71 -50.66 40.61
C PRO A 247 42.32 -51.16 42.00
N ILE A 248 41.07 -50.95 42.44
CA ILE A 248 40.57 -51.52 43.71
C ILE A 248 40.52 -53.04 43.61
N ARG A 249 40.06 -53.56 42.47
CA ARG A 249 39.99 -55.00 42.19
C ARG A 249 41.39 -55.62 42.19
N ASP A 250 42.33 -54.98 41.50
CA ASP A 250 43.72 -55.42 41.43
C ASP A 250 44.42 -55.37 42.80
N ALA A 251 44.18 -54.30 43.57
CA ALA A 251 44.72 -54.16 44.93
C ALA A 251 44.17 -55.23 45.88
N LEU A 252 42.88 -55.56 45.78
CA LEU A 252 42.26 -56.63 46.56
C LEU A 252 42.87 -57.99 46.22
N SER A 253 43.06 -58.29 44.93
CA SER A 253 43.73 -59.53 44.49
C SER A 253 45.17 -59.63 45.01
N GLN A 254 45.95 -58.54 44.94
CA GLN A 254 47.30 -58.53 45.50
C GLN A 254 47.32 -58.72 47.02
N SER A 255 46.38 -58.09 47.74
CA SER A 255 46.27 -58.25 49.18
C SER A 255 45.91 -59.69 49.57
N GLN A 256 45.05 -60.35 48.77
CA GLN A 256 44.72 -61.77 48.95
C GLN A 256 45.95 -62.66 48.77
N SER A 257 46.73 -62.45 47.70
CA SER A 257 47.95 -63.22 47.47
C SER A 257 49.00 -63.04 48.57
N LYS A 258 49.18 -61.81 49.09
CA LYS A 258 50.07 -61.56 50.24
C LYS A 258 49.60 -62.26 51.51
N ALA A 259 48.28 -62.28 51.76
CA ALA A 259 47.72 -63.00 52.90
C ALA A 259 47.98 -64.52 52.80
N ASP A 260 47.86 -65.09 51.61
CA ASP A 260 48.19 -66.50 51.34
C ASP A 260 49.69 -66.78 51.58
N GLU A 261 50.57 -65.86 51.16
CA GLU A 261 52.02 -65.98 51.35
C GLU A 261 52.41 -65.92 52.83
N ILE A 262 51.89 -64.94 53.59
CA ILE A 262 52.09 -64.85 55.05
C ILE A 262 51.58 -66.10 55.76
N THR A 263 50.43 -66.62 55.33
CA THR A 263 49.86 -67.86 55.91
C THR A 263 50.82 -69.03 55.72
N LYS A 264 51.42 -69.16 54.53
CA LYS A 264 52.43 -70.18 54.24
C LYS A 264 53.71 -69.99 55.05
N GLU A 265 54.25 -68.77 55.10
CA GLU A 265 55.45 -68.46 55.89
C GLU A 265 55.24 -68.76 57.37
N THR A 266 54.05 -68.47 57.90
CA THR A 266 53.69 -68.76 59.29
C THR A 266 53.63 -70.28 59.55
N ALA A 267 53.06 -71.05 58.62
CA ALA A 267 53.04 -72.51 58.71
C ALA A 267 54.46 -73.09 58.68
N ASP A 268 55.32 -72.61 57.77
CA ASP A 268 56.71 -73.03 57.66
C ASP A 268 57.52 -72.67 58.91
N ALA A 269 57.32 -71.46 59.46
CA ALA A 269 57.96 -71.03 60.70
C ALA A 269 57.50 -71.88 61.90
N THR A 270 56.20 -72.17 61.99
CA THR A 270 55.64 -73.04 63.04
C THR A 270 56.28 -74.42 62.99
N ALA A 271 56.36 -75.03 61.80
CA ALA A 271 57.00 -76.33 61.61
C ALA A 271 58.50 -76.32 62.00
N LYS A 272 59.22 -75.23 61.71
CA LYS A 272 60.63 -75.07 62.12
C LYS A 272 60.78 -74.97 63.63
N VAL A 273 59.91 -74.22 64.31
CA VAL A 273 59.91 -74.08 65.78
C VAL A 273 59.59 -75.41 66.44
N GLU A 274 58.55 -76.11 65.98
CA GLU A 274 58.20 -77.46 66.48
C GLU A 274 59.37 -78.43 66.33
N LYS A 275 60.07 -78.40 65.19
CA LYS A 275 61.27 -79.20 64.98
C LYS A 275 62.39 -78.82 65.95
N LEU A 276 62.67 -77.53 66.13
CA LEU A 276 63.72 -77.06 67.04
C LEU A 276 63.43 -77.47 68.50
N MET A 277 62.18 -77.37 68.93
CA MET A 277 61.75 -77.81 70.26
C MET A 277 62.02 -79.31 70.44
N LYS A 278 61.67 -80.13 69.45
CA LYS A 278 61.95 -81.57 69.46
C LYS A 278 63.45 -81.88 69.46
N ASP A 279 64.24 -81.14 68.68
CA ASP A 279 65.70 -81.27 68.64
C ASP A 279 66.33 -80.88 69.99
N LEU A 280 65.80 -79.84 70.67
CA LEU A 280 66.22 -79.39 72.01
C LEU A 280 65.85 -80.38 73.12
N GLU A 281 64.64 -80.94 73.10
CA GLU A 281 64.21 -81.99 74.03
C GLU A 281 65.09 -83.24 73.93
N GLY A 282 65.64 -83.52 72.76
CA GLY A 282 66.58 -84.61 72.53
C GLY A 282 68.01 -84.34 73.02
N TYR A 283 68.34 -83.12 73.44
CA TYR A 283 69.68 -82.73 73.86
C TYR A 283 69.81 -82.75 75.38
N ASP A 284 70.77 -83.52 75.90
CA ASP A 284 71.11 -83.52 77.33
C ASP A 284 72.10 -82.38 77.64
N PHE A 285 71.62 -81.29 78.24
CA PHE A 285 72.47 -80.15 78.61
C PHE A 285 73.28 -80.37 79.91
N THR A 286 73.02 -81.44 80.67
CA THR A 286 73.68 -81.68 81.96
C THR A 286 75.14 -82.09 81.83
N GLN A 287 75.59 -82.41 80.61
CA GLN A 287 76.98 -82.76 80.29
C GLN A 287 77.90 -81.55 80.06
N PHE A 288 77.36 -80.34 79.86
CA PHE A 288 78.16 -79.14 79.52
C PHE A 288 78.32 -78.15 80.67
N VAL A 289 77.34 -78.02 81.57
CA VAL A 289 77.40 -77.14 82.74
C VAL A 289 76.70 -77.83 83.90
N LYS A 290 77.43 -78.13 84.97
CA LYS A 290 76.81 -78.50 86.25
C LYS A 290 76.47 -77.20 86.99
N PRO A 291 75.37 -77.14 87.76
CA PRO A 291 75.06 -75.97 88.59
C PRO A 291 76.24 -75.48 89.44
N SER A 292 77.12 -76.39 89.86
CA SER A 292 78.38 -76.12 90.58
C SER A 292 79.43 -75.33 89.79
N ASP A 293 79.36 -75.31 88.45
CA ASP A 293 80.32 -74.61 87.60
C ASP A 293 80.03 -73.09 87.50
N LEU A 294 78.82 -72.65 87.90
CA LEU A 294 78.37 -71.26 87.87
C LEU A 294 78.61 -70.50 89.17
N ASP A 295 78.91 -71.19 90.27
CA ASP A 295 79.05 -70.61 91.61
C ASP A 295 80.17 -69.55 91.74
N ASN A 296 81.10 -69.49 90.77
CA ASN A 296 82.28 -68.61 90.83
C ASN A 296 82.48 -67.68 89.62
N TYR A 297 81.62 -67.69 88.61
CA TYR A 297 81.94 -67.04 87.33
C TYR A 297 81.45 -65.58 87.19
N TYR A 298 80.40 -65.17 87.91
CA TYR A 298 79.92 -63.78 87.90
C TYR A 298 79.35 -63.37 89.26
N ASN A 299 80.18 -62.76 90.11
CA ASN A 299 79.68 -62.00 91.25
C ASN A 299 79.24 -60.61 90.79
N LYS A 300 78.18 -60.09 91.41
CA LYS A 300 77.54 -58.81 91.05
C LYS A 300 78.55 -57.66 90.90
N SER A 301 79.59 -57.64 91.75
CA SER A 301 80.65 -56.63 91.72
C SER A 301 81.40 -56.55 90.39
N ARG A 302 81.73 -57.71 89.78
CA ARG A 302 82.48 -57.74 88.52
C ARG A 302 81.63 -57.35 87.31
N VAL A 303 80.31 -57.62 87.38
CA VAL A 303 79.35 -57.19 86.36
C VAL A 303 79.15 -55.67 86.45
N ASP A 304 79.01 -55.13 87.66
CA ASP A 304 78.85 -53.69 87.88
C ASP A 304 80.08 -52.89 87.36
N ASP A 305 81.30 -53.39 87.55
CA ASP A 305 82.54 -52.73 87.04
C ASP A 305 82.68 -52.75 85.51
N LEU A 306 82.26 -53.84 84.86
CA LEU A 306 82.31 -53.95 83.40
C LEU A 306 81.23 -53.10 82.72
N VAL A 307 80.05 -52.99 83.33
CA VAL A 307 78.94 -52.17 82.82
C VAL A 307 79.22 -50.67 82.98
N ALA A 308 79.92 -50.25 84.04
CA ALA A 308 80.26 -48.84 84.28
C ALA A 308 81.13 -48.21 83.16
N ASN A 309 81.84 -49.01 82.37
CA ASN A 309 82.78 -48.54 81.35
C ASN A 309 82.34 -48.82 79.89
N ALA A 310 81.39 -49.73 79.67
CA ALA A 310 81.02 -50.17 78.31
C ALA A 310 80.02 -49.24 77.58
N GLY A 311 79.33 -48.34 78.29
CA GLY A 311 78.25 -47.51 77.72
C GLY A 311 78.61 -46.09 77.29
N LYS A 312 79.87 -45.66 77.36
CA LYS A 312 80.26 -44.25 77.08
C LYS A 312 80.76 -44.08 75.64
N VAL A 313 80.04 -43.29 74.84
CA VAL A 313 80.46 -42.88 73.49
C VAL A 313 81.70 -41.97 73.60
N LYS A 314 82.79 -42.25 72.88
CA LYS A 314 84.03 -41.45 72.97
C LYS A 314 83.92 -40.11 72.22
N THR A 315 83.44 -40.10 70.98
CA THR A 315 83.15 -38.91 70.16
C THR A 315 82.18 -39.25 69.01
N VAL A 316 81.40 -38.30 68.50
CA VAL A 316 80.70 -38.38 67.18
C VAL A 316 81.02 -37.11 66.39
N ASN A 317 81.52 -37.23 65.16
CA ASN A 317 82.00 -36.11 64.31
C ASN A 317 82.96 -35.14 65.02
N GLY A 318 83.85 -35.65 65.87
CA GLY A 318 84.83 -34.86 66.60
C GLY A 318 84.31 -34.18 67.88
N ASN A 319 83.00 -34.24 68.16
CA ASN A 319 82.40 -33.69 69.37
C ASN A 319 82.31 -34.75 70.48
N GLN A 320 82.76 -34.40 71.69
CA GLN A 320 82.61 -35.23 72.88
C GLN A 320 81.19 -35.10 73.46
N PRO A 321 80.67 -36.14 74.14
CA PRO A 321 79.42 -36.02 74.88
C PRO A 321 79.55 -35.02 76.03
N ASP A 322 78.46 -34.33 76.35
CA ASP A 322 78.35 -33.50 77.54
C ASP A 322 78.26 -34.34 78.83
N GLY A 323 78.14 -33.67 79.99
CA GLY A 323 78.02 -34.32 81.30
C GLY A 323 76.80 -35.24 81.47
N ASN A 324 75.86 -35.21 80.53
CA ASN A 324 74.65 -36.03 80.52
C ASN A 324 74.69 -37.13 79.44
N GLY A 325 75.80 -37.25 78.69
CA GLY A 325 75.99 -38.26 77.65
C GLY A 325 75.41 -37.89 76.28
N ASN A 326 74.98 -36.64 76.06
CA ASN A 326 74.46 -36.19 74.77
C ASN A 326 75.58 -35.61 73.90
N VAL A 327 75.54 -35.86 72.59
CA VAL A 327 76.47 -35.25 71.62
C VAL A 327 75.70 -34.27 70.73
N GLN A 328 76.07 -32.99 70.78
CA GLN A 328 75.53 -31.99 69.84
C GLN A 328 76.24 -32.10 68.48
N VAL A 329 75.46 -32.28 67.42
CA VAL A 329 75.94 -32.32 66.03
C VAL A 329 75.35 -31.12 65.28
N PRO A 330 76.16 -30.29 64.59
CA PRO A 330 75.65 -29.17 63.80
C PRO A 330 74.71 -29.63 62.68
N ILE A 331 73.58 -28.94 62.54
CA ILE A 331 72.65 -29.13 61.42
C ILE A 331 73.26 -28.42 60.19
N PRO A 332 73.30 -29.04 58.99
CA PRO A 332 73.83 -28.39 57.78
C PRO A 332 73.07 -27.10 57.43
N SER A 333 73.79 -26.10 56.90
CA SER A 333 73.20 -24.84 56.43
C SER A 333 72.21 -25.08 55.27
N THR A 334 71.11 -24.34 55.27
CA THR A 334 70.11 -24.29 54.19
C THR A 334 70.40 -23.18 53.17
N ASP A 335 71.56 -22.53 53.25
CA ASP A 335 71.99 -21.53 52.28
C ASP A 335 72.13 -22.14 50.87
N GLY A 336 71.41 -21.58 49.91
CA GLY A 336 71.37 -22.03 48.52
C GLY A 336 70.10 -22.78 48.11
N LEU A 337 69.19 -23.07 49.05
CA LEU A 337 67.86 -23.61 48.73
C LEU A 337 66.88 -22.48 48.33
N ALA A 338 66.02 -22.75 47.35
CA ALA A 338 65.06 -21.78 46.81
C ALA A 338 64.07 -21.29 47.89
N LYS A 339 63.86 -19.97 47.95
CA LYS A 339 62.93 -19.31 48.88
C LYS A 339 61.64 -18.95 48.16
N THR A 340 60.54 -18.79 48.90
CA THR A 340 59.23 -18.37 48.33
C THR A 340 59.30 -17.04 47.56
N SER A 341 60.26 -16.17 47.89
CA SER A 341 60.54 -14.92 47.16
C SER A 341 61.07 -15.14 45.74
N ASP A 342 61.74 -16.27 45.48
CA ASP A 342 62.29 -16.60 44.17
C ASP A 342 61.18 -16.95 43.16
N LEU A 343 60.02 -17.43 43.65
CA LEU A 343 58.81 -17.71 42.85
C LEU A 343 58.05 -16.44 42.43
N ASN A 344 58.01 -15.41 43.29
CA ASN A 344 57.30 -14.14 43.00
C ASN A 344 57.95 -13.31 41.88
N LYS A 345 59.15 -13.68 41.41
CA LYS A 345 59.85 -13.00 40.31
C LYS A 345 59.30 -13.37 38.93
N TYR A 346 58.61 -14.50 38.81
CA TYR A 346 58.19 -15.04 37.51
C TYR A 346 56.70 -14.81 37.20
N LEU A 347 55.82 -14.79 38.20
CA LEU A 347 54.40 -14.43 38.05
C LEU A 347 53.89 -13.78 39.36
N PRO A 348 53.60 -12.47 39.40
CA PRO A 348 53.01 -11.84 40.59
C PRO A 348 51.58 -12.35 40.80
N LEU A 349 51.25 -12.71 42.04
CA LEU A 349 49.91 -13.19 42.46
C LEU A 349 48.81 -12.12 42.39
N ALA A 350 49.15 -10.87 42.03
CA ALA A 350 48.22 -9.78 41.78
C ALA A 350 48.75 -8.86 40.66
N GLY A 351 47.85 -8.47 39.74
CA GLY A 351 48.17 -7.84 38.46
C GLY A 351 48.86 -6.47 38.50
N GLY A 352 49.51 -6.15 37.38
CA GLY A 352 50.12 -4.83 37.10
C GLY A 352 49.20 -3.94 36.26
N LYS A 353 49.45 -2.63 36.27
CA LYS A 353 48.79 -1.69 35.34
C LYS A 353 49.50 -1.74 34.00
N LEU A 354 48.78 -2.09 32.94
CA LEU A 354 49.22 -1.84 31.58
C LEU A 354 49.38 -0.32 31.38
N THR A 355 50.49 0.09 30.76
CA THR A 355 50.72 1.49 30.41
C THR A 355 49.81 1.90 29.25
N ASP A 356 49.65 3.20 29.01
CA ASP A 356 48.92 3.70 27.84
C ASP A 356 49.50 3.06 26.57
N GLN A 357 48.63 2.56 25.69
CA GLN A 357 48.96 1.81 24.46
C GLN A 357 49.58 0.40 24.61
N ALA A 358 49.68 -0.19 25.81
CA ALA A 358 50.22 -1.54 25.93
C ALA A 358 49.30 -2.60 25.27
N ILE A 359 49.89 -3.47 24.45
CA ILE A 359 49.20 -4.56 23.75
C ILE A 359 49.65 -5.90 24.34
N ILE A 360 48.70 -6.73 24.78
CA ILE A 360 48.96 -8.14 25.08
C ILE A 360 48.96 -8.90 23.76
N LYS A 361 50.12 -9.44 23.38
CA LYS A 361 50.30 -10.18 22.12
C LYS A 361 50.42 -11.67 22.42
N TRP A 362 49.54 -12.47 21.83
CA TRP A 362 49.66 -13.91 21.76
C TRP A 362 50.27 -14.26 20.41
N ASP A 363 51.59 -14.39 20.37
CA ASP A 363 52.29 -14.83 19.18
C ASP A 363 52.15 -16.34 19.03
N GLU A 364 51.84 -16.80 17.82
CA GLU A 364 52.04 -18.19 17.47
C GLU A 364 53.54 -18.49 17.62
N THR A 365 53.90 -19.42 18.50
CA THR A 365 55.30 -19.82 18.68
C THR A 365 55.77 -20.60 17.47
N ALA A 366 56.37 -19.86 16.54
CA ALA A 366 57.29 -20.29 15.50
C ALA A 366 56.75 -21.24 14.42
N ASN A 367 56.76 -20.73 13.18
CA ASN A 367 57.51 -21.34 12.08
C ASN A 367 57.31 -22.86 11.89
N LEU A 368 56.08 -23.34 11.98
CA LEU A 368 55.73 -24.61 11.38
C LEU A 368 55.82 -24.35 9.88
N GLY A 369 56.74 -25.00 9.18
CA GLY A 369 56.74 -25.02 7.73
C GLY A 369 55.43 -25.63 7.24
N HIS A 370 54.38 -24.81 7.17
CA HIS A 370 53.04 -25.19 6.76
C HIS A 370 53.03 -25.37 5.23
N GLU A 371 53.76 -26.38 4.79
CA GLU A 371 53.58 -27.00 3.48
C GLU A 371 52.22 -27.72 3.52
N ASP A 372 51.22 -27.10 2.89
CA ASP A 372 49.97 -27.66 2.34
C ASP A 372 49.13 -28.65 3.18
N SER A 373 49.40 -28.82 4.48
CA SER A 373 48.80 -29.88 5.32
C SER A 373 48.10 -29.39 6.61
N THR A 374 47.95 -28.09 6.81
CA THR A 374 47.22 -27.56 7.97
C THR A 374 45.72 -27.86 7.87
N SER A 375 45.18 -28.59 8.84
CA SER A 375 43.73 -28.79 8.97
C SER A 375 43.11 -27.59 9.67
N PHE A 376 42.34 -26.81 8.93
CA PHE A 376 41.48 -25.76 9.49
C PHE A 376 40.14 -26.36 9.94
N PRO A 377 39.47 -25.81 10.98
CA PRO A 377 39.89 -24.66 11.78
C PRO A 377 40.83 -25.02 12.94
N TYR A 378 41.65 -24.07 13.38
CA TYR A 378 42.48 -24.21 14.59
C TYR A 378 42.55 -22.90 15.40
N LYS A 379 42.83 -23.02 16.70
CA LYS A 379 42.81 -21.90 17.67
C LYS A 379 44.21 -21.31 17.86
N VAL A 380 44.31 -19.99 17.86
CA VAL A 380 45.55 -19.21 17.98
C VAL A 380 45.47 -18.30 19.20
N GLY A 381 46.20 -18.67 20.25
CA GLY A 381 46.23 -17.92 21.51
C GLY A 381 44.84 -17.78 22.16
N GLY A 382 44.77 -17.03 23.26
CA GLY A 382 43.50 -16.72 23.91
C GLY A 382 43.56 -16.73 25.43
N ILE A 383 42.40 -16.49 26.03
CA ILE A 383 42.18 -16.49 27.47
C ILE A 383 40.92 -17.31 27.75
N GLU A 384 40.99 -18.14 28.77
CA GLU A 384 39.88 -18.96 29.24
C GLU A 384 39.57 -18.65 30.70
N PHE A 385 38.29 -18.45 30.99
CA PHE A 385 37.78 -18.18 32.33
C PHE A 385 36.94 -19.38 32.76
N TYR A 386 37.25 -19.93 33.93
CA TYR A 386 36.46 -20.97 34.58
C TYR A 386 35.71 -20.39 35.78
N GLY A 387 34.40 -20.58 35.79
CA GLY A 387 33.56 -20.50 36.99
C GLY A 387 33.50 -21.86 37.69
N GLU A 388 32.58 -22.01 38.66
CA GLU A 388 32.40 -23.30 39.35
C GLU A 388 31.89 -24.41 38.42
N ASN A 389 31.00 -24.06 37.48
CA ASN A 389 30.39 -25.02 36.54
C ASN A 389 30.44 -24.55 35.07
N ASP A 390 30.83 -23.30 34.82
CA ASP A 390 30.78 -22.67 33.50
C ASP A 390 32.13 -22.18 33.04
N TRP A 391 32.24 -21.88 31.75
CA TRP A 391 33.43 -21.27 31.20
C TRP A 391 33.12 -20.33 30.04
N VAL A 392 34.05 -19.39 29.82
CA VAL A 392 34.04 -18.47 28.67
C VAL A 392 35.45 -18.43 28.08
N LYS A 393 35.56 -18.61 26.77
CA LYS A 393 36.83 -18.51 26.02
C LYS A 393 36.83 -17.33 25.07
N LEU A 394 37.94 -16.60 25.05
CA LEU A 394 38.24 -15.56 24.06
C LEU A 394 39.51 -15.99 23.33
N PHE A 395 39.42 -16.32 22.05
CA PHE A 395 40.57 -16.78 21.26
C PHE A 395 40.45 -16.32 19.82
N ALA A 396 41.56 -16.37 19.08
CA ALA A 396 41.51 -16.24 17.64
C ALA A 396 41.39 -17.64 17.00
N GLU A 397 40.64 -17.78 15.93
CA GLU A 397 40.47 -19.01 15.19
C GLU A 397 40.77 -18.79 13.72
N GLU A 398 41.75 -19.51 13.20
CA GLU A 398 42.00 -19.54 11.77
C GLU A 398 41.11 -20.59 11.13
N THR A 399 40.23 -20.15 10.23
CA THR A 399 39.29 -21.02 9.52
C THR A 399 39.72 -21.29 8.08
N SER A 400 40.66 -20.50 7.56
CA SER A 400 41.40 -20.73 6.32
C SER A 400 42.68 -19.90 6.31
N ARG A 401 43.52 -20.06 5.28
CA ARG A 401 44.64 -19.12 5.04
C ARG A 401 44.12 -17.69 4.99
N ASP A 402 44.84 -16.78 5.65
CA ASP A 402 44.53 -15.36 5.78
C ASP A 402 43.13 -15.04 6.37
N ASN A 403 42.55 -15.95 7.15
CA ASN A 403 41.24 -15.76 7.76
C ASN A 403 41.27 -16.01 9.27
N LEU A 404 41.62 -14.96 10.01
CA LEU A 404 41.66 -14.95 11.47
C LEU A 404 40.35 -14.38 12.02
N ASN A 405 39.60 -15.22 12.74
CA ASN A 405 38.33 -14.85 13.38
C ASN A 405 38.57 -14.63 14.87
N PHE A 406 37.96 -13.59 15.45
CA PHE A 406 37.93 -13.46 16.90
C PHE A 406 36.70 -14.17 17.44
N VAL A 407 36.91 -15.15 18.31
CA VAL A 407 35.86 -16.05 18.81
C VAL A 407 35.64 -15.82 20.30
N ILE A 408 34.36 -15.64 20.65
CA ILE A 408 33.87 -15.76 22.01
C ILE A 408 33.05 -17.03 22.09
N GLN A 409 33.53 -18.02 22.84
CA GLN A 409 32.85 -19.31 23.02
C GLN A 409 32.33 -19.42 24.44
N LEU A 410 31.06 -19.77 24.56
CA LEU A 410 30.34 -19.95 25.82
C LEU A 410 30.19 -21.45 26.13
N GLY A 411 30.03 -21.80 27.41
CA GLY A 411 29.80 -23.15 27.91
C GLY A 411 28.46 -23.79 27.46
N ASP A 412 28.15 -24.95 28.01
CA ASP A 412 27.17 -25.91 27.49
C ASP A 412 25.78 -25.90 28.15
N ASP A 413 25.47 -24.96 29.05
CA ASP A 413 24.26 -25.01 29.88
C ASP A 413 23.22 -23.86 29.67
N ASP A 414 23.33 -23.07 28.59
CA ASP A 414 22.47 -21.91 28.28
C ASP A 414 22.48 -20.77 29.32
N THR A 415 23.29 -20.88 30.39
CA THR A 415 23.47 -19.82 31.39
C THR A 415 24.51 -18.75 31.03
N PRO A 416 25.60 -19.03 30.28
CA PRO A 416 26.56 -17.99 29.95
C PRO A 416 25.95 -16.98 28.98
N VAL A 417 26.00 -15.72 29.37
CA VAL A 417 25.50 -14.58 28.59
C VAL A 417 26.57 -13.50 28.59
N ILE A 418 26.85 -12.95 27.41
CA ILE A 418 27.73 -11.78 27.30
C ILE A 418 26.91 -10.56 27.67
N TYR A 419 27.20 -9.95 28.81
CA TYR A 419 26.54 -8.71 29.26
C TYR A 419 27.34 -7.47 28.86
N ILE A 420 26.66 -6.50 28.24
CA ILE A 420 27.19 -5.16 28.00
C ILE A 420 26.59 -4.25 29.07
N ARG A 421 27.44 -3.71 29.94
CA ARG A 421 27.03 -2.90 31.09
C ARG A 421 27.48 -1.45 30.94
N ASN A 422 26.66 -0.52 31.41
CA ASN A 422 27.04 0.89 31.51
C ASN A 422 27.99 1.12 32.71
N SER A 423 28.44 2.36 32.89
CA SER A 423 29.37 2.75 33.96
C SER A 423 28.80 2.57 35.38
N THR A 424 27.48 2.45 35.53
CA THR A 424 26.82 2.17 36.82
C THR A 424 26.68 0.67 37.09
N GLY A 425 27.13 -0.18 36.16
CA GLY A 425 27.04 -1.64 36.24
C GLY A 425 25.68 -2.21 35.80
N GLN A 426 24.77 -1.40 35.28
CA GLN A 426 23.48 -1.88 34.76
C GLN A 426 23.67 -2.52 33.39
N ASN A 427 22.98 -3.64 33.16
CA ASN A 427 22.95 -4.29 31.85
C ASN A 427 22.15 -3.45 30.84
N VAL A 428 22.77 -3.11 29.71
CA VAL A 428 22.14 -2.33 28.63
C VAL A 428 21.94 -3.12 27.34
N ALA A 429 22.64 -4.25 27.21
CA ALA A 429 22.45 -5.20 26.12
C ALA A 429 23.10 -6.54 26.50
N SER A 430 22.65 -7.62 25.89
CA SER A 430 23.25 -8.94 26.06
C SER A 430 23.29 -9.72 24.76
N ILE A 431 24.21 -10.68 24.68
CA ILE A 431 24.25 -11.72 23.63
C ILE A 431 24.11 -13.07 24.33
N THR A 432 23.05 -13.81 24.00
CA THR A 432 22.81 -15.16 24.54
C THR A 432 23.64 -16.21 23.79
N GLN A 433 23.71 -17.43 24.33
CA GLN A 433 24.32 -18.59 23.67
C GLN A 433 23.73 -18.89 22.28
N THR A 434 22.44 -18.62 22.08
CA THR A 434 21.76 -18.75 20.79
C THR A 434 22.04 -17.60 19.81
N GLY A 435 22.87 -16.62 20.19
CA GLY A 435 23.20 -15.45 19.39
C GLY A 435 22.16 -14.33 19.42
N LEU A 436 21.17 -14.39 20.32
CA LEU A 436 20.17 -13.33 20.45
C LEU A 436 20.79 -12.09 21.08
N TYR A 437 20.74 -10.96 20.36
CA TYR A 437 21.10 -9.64 20.88
C TYR A 437 19.88 -8.92 21.46
N THR A 438 19.99 -8.41 22.68
CA THR A 438 18.86 -7.75 23.40
C THR A 438 18.96 -6.23 23.48
N GLY A 439 20.03 -5.63 22.94
CA GLY A 439 20.25 -4.18 23.00
C GLY A 439 19.49 -3.39 21.94
N LYS A 440 19.57 -2.06 22.04
CA LYS A 440 19.07 -1.15 21.01
C LYS A 440 20.03 -1.12 19.83
N ILE A 441 19.53 -1.46 18.64
CA ILE A 441 20.29 -1.35 17.38
C ILE A 441 20.00 0.01 16.74
N ASP A 442 21.06 0.76 16.43
CA ASP A 442 20.98 1.92 15.54
C ASP A 442 21.20 1.46 14.09
N TYR A 443 20.10 1.22 13.38
CA TYR A 443 20.11 0.74 12.01
C TYR A 443 20.74 1.71 11.00
N SER A 444 20.95 2.99 11.35
CA SER A 444 21.62 3.93 10.44
C SER A 444 23.10 3.60 10.20
N ASN A 445 23.72 2.85 11.12
CA ASN A 445 25.11 2.42 11.07
C ASN A 445 25.25 0.92 10.72
N VAL A 446 24.15 0.28 10.27
CA VAL A 446 24.15 -1.14 9.88
C VAL A 446 24.07 -1.23 8.35
N LEU A 447 25.12 -1.78 7.72
CA LEU A 447 25.13 -2.09 6.29
C LEU A 447 23.99 -3.05 5.95
N ASN A 448 23.24 -2.76 4.88
CA ASN A 448 22.05 -3.52 4.48
C ASN A 448 20.98 -3.65 5.58
N ALA A 449 20.89 -2.65 6.47
CA ALA A 449 19.78 -2.56 7.40
C ALA A 449 18.43 -2.70 6.66
N PRO A 450 17.42 -3.34 7.27
CA PRO A 450 16.11 -3.47 6.64
C PRO A 450 15.57 -2.07 6.30
N SER A 451 15.54 -1.71 5.02
CA SER A 451 15.12 -0.38 4.56
C SER A 451 13.62 -0.12 4.73
N ASP A 452 12.85 -1.10 5.23
CA ASP A 452 11.44 -1.21 4.82
C ASP A 452 10.48 -1.81 5.85
N GLN A 453 10.93 -2.34 6.98
CA GLN A 453 10.03 -3.00 7.94
C GLN A 453 9.19 -1.97 8.72
N THR A 454 9.80 -0.85 9.15
CA THR A 454 9.12 0.23 9.87
C THR A 454 8.08 0.93 8.98
N ALA A 455 8.36 1.09 7.69
CA ALA A 455 7.43 1.68 6.73
C ALA A 455 6.25 0.74 6.43
N LYS A 456 6.49 -0.56 6.27
CA LYS A 456 5.44 -1.58 6.06
C LYS A 456 4.54 -1.75 7.27
N VAL A 457 5.08 -1.75 8.48
CA VAL A 457 4.29 -1.79 9.72
C VAL A 457 3.48 -0.51 9.91
N THR A 458 4.05 0.65 9.61
CA THR A 458 3.32 1.93 9.65
C THR A 458 2.20 1.98 8.61
N ASP A 459 2.42 1.47 7.40
CA ASP A 459 1.38 1.36 6.36
C ASP A 459 0.27 0.38 6.76
N LEU A 460 0.62 -0.79 7.33
CA LEU A 460 -0.37 -1.74 7.85
C LEU A 460 -1.22 -1.15 8.97
N ILE A 461 -0.59 -0.49 9.95
CA ILE A 461 -1.30 0.18 11.05
C ILE A 461 -2.26 1.23 10.47
N ASN A 462 -1.80 2.07 9.54
CA ASN A 462 -2.65 3.08 8.90
C ASN A 462 -3.80 2.47 8.09
N ARG A 463 -3.59 1.31 7.43
CA ARG A 463 -4.64 0.58 6.69
C ARG A 463 -5.67 -0.05 7.64
N VAL A 464 -5.23 -0.64 8.74
CA VAL A 464 -6.11 -1.21 9.77
C VAL A 464 -6.92 -0.12 10.46
N THR A 465 -6.31 1.00 10.85
CA THR A 465 -7.02 2.13 11.46
C THR A 465 -8.08 2.73 10.52
N LYS A 466 -7.82 2.78 9.20
CA LYS A 466 -8.83 3.22 8.21
C LYS A 466 -10.00 2.24 8.06
N LEU A 467 -9.77 0.93 8.25
CA LEU A 467 -10.82 -0.08 8.22
C LEU A 467 -11.66 -0.07 9.51
N GLU A 468 -11.02 0.13 10.68
CA GLU A 468 -11.68 0.22 11.98
C GLU A 468 -12.54 1.49 12.13
N GLN A 469 -12.13 2.60 11.50
CA GLN A 469 -12.91 3.84 11.49
C GLN A 469 -14.08 3.83 10.49
N ASN A 470 -14.17 2.82 9.62
CA ASN A 470 -15.24 2.72 8.64
C ASN A 470 -15.69 1.25 8.37
N PRO A 471 -16.22 0.55 9.40
CA PRO A 471 -16.58 -0.87 9.30
C PRO A 471 -17.75 -1.16 8.34
N GLY A 472 -18.44 -0.12 7.85
CA GLY A 472 -19.49 -0.20 6.82
C GLY A 472 -19.17 0.56 5.52
N GLY A 473 -17.92 0.99 5.34
CA GLY A 473 -17.51 1.94 4.30
C GLY A 473 -17.01 1.34 2.99
N THR A 474 -17.09 0.04 2.77
CA THR A 474 -16.89 -0.56 1.45
C THR A 474 -18.15 -0.35 0.59
N SER A 475 -18.59 0.89 0.43
CA SER A 475 -19.31 1.23 -0.79
C SER A 475 -18.28 1.12 -1.92
N PHE A 476 -18.46 0.10 -2.76
CA PHE A 476 -17.99 0.16 -4.13
C PHE A 476 -18.43 1.51 -4.68
N LYS A 477 -17.52 2.48 -4.74
CA LYS A 477 -17.71 3.65 -5.59
C LYS A 477 -17.59 3.12 -7.01
N GLN A 478 -18.71 2.65 -7.55
CA GLN A 478 -18.94 2.71 -8.97
C GLN A 478 -18.68 4.16 -9.37
N ALA A 479 -17.69 4.39 -10.23
CA ALA A 479 -17.42 5.73 -10.77
C ALA A 479 -18.64 6.15 -11.60
N SER A 480 -19.60 6.78 -10.93
CA SER A 480 -20.75 7.42 -11.56
C SER A 480 -20.36 8.86 -11.89
N SER A 481 -19.61 9.04 -12.97
CA SER A 481 -19.68 10.22 -13.86
C SER A 481 -18.54 10.11 -14.88
N GLU A 482 -18.89 10.34 -16.15
CA GLU A 482 -18.02 10.26 -17.31
C GLU A 482 -16.89 11.30 -17.34
N ASP A 483 -16.79 12.19 -16.33
CA ASP A 483 -15.85 13.33 -16.34
C ASP A 483 -14.43 13.00 -15.84
N ASP A 484 -14.25 12.00 -14.97
CA ASP A 484 -12.92 11.73 -14.38
C ASP A 484 -11.98 10.92 -15.28
N ALA A 485 -12.52 10.21 -16.29
CA ALA A 485 -11.72 9.45 -17.24
C ALA A 485 -11.13 10.32 -18.37
N TYR A 486 -11.76 11.47 -18.68
CA TYR A 486 -11.31 12.34 -19.78
C TYR A 486 -10.09 13.20 -19.40
N ASN A 487 -9.95 13.58 -18.13
CA ASN A 487 -8.86 14.49 -17.71
C ASN A 487 -7.53 13.79 -17.40
N LYS A 488 -7.51 12.46 -17.20
CA LYS A 488 -6.27 11.73 -16.87
C LYS A 488 -5.46 11.29 -18.10
N SER A 489 -6.07 11.21 -19.29
CA SER A 489 -5.37 10.79 -20.51
C SER A 489 -4.52 11.89 -21.17
N LYS A 490 -4.68 13.15 -20.76
CA LYS A 490 -3.93 14.29 -21.32
C LYS A 490 -2.64 14.64 -20.57
N ALA A 491 -2.45 14.11 -19.35
CA ALA A 491 -1.27 14.39 -18.55
C ALA A 491 -0.08 13.46 -18.85
N ASP A 492 -0.31 12.30 -19.50
CA ASP A 492 0.71 11.24 -19.66
C ASP A 492 1.38 11.20 -21.04
N THR A 493 1.17 12.19 -21.91
CA THR A 493 1.82 12.23 -23.25
C THR A 493 3.08 13.09 -23.33
N SER A 494 3.58 13.64 -22.23
CA SER A 494 4.73 14.57 -22.24
C SER A 494 6.06 14.02 -21.73
N SER A 495 6.29 12.71 -21.79
CA SER A 495 7.63 12.16 -21.47
C SER A 495 7.86 10.77 -22.05
N ILE A 496 8.05 10.73 -23.37
CA ILE A 496 8.88 9.70 -24.02
C ILE A 496 10.07 10.43 -24.63
N TYR A 497 11.14 10.57 -23.83
CA TYR A 497 12.47 10.94 -24.29
C TYR A 497 13.43 9.78 -23.94
N TYR A 498 13.90 9.12 -25.01
CA TYR A 498 15.23 8.55 -25.25
C TYR A 498 15.86 7.46 -24.35
N TRP A 499 16.37 6.45 -25.10
CA TRP A 499 17.32 5.36 -24.84
C TRP A 499 16.79 4.07 -24.21
#